data_AF-A0A517PFD9-F1
#
_entry.id   AF-A0A517PFD9-F1
#
_cell.length_a   1.000
_cell.length_b   1.000
_cell.length_c   1.000
_cell.angle_alpha   90.00
_cell.angle_beta   90.00
_cell.angle_gamma   90.00
#
_symmetry.space_group_name_H-M   'P 1'
#
loop_
_entity.id
_entity.type
_entity.pdbx_description
1 polymer ?
#
loop_
_entity_poly.entity_id
_entity_poly.type
_entity_poly.pdbx_seq_one_letter_code
_entity_poly.pdbx_strand_id
1 'polypeptide(L)'
;MLHVLAFALLAPPLPVGAAFEEVATFKAPEAHQAVAVDADCFYAIGNRVIARYDKRTGERLATIEASDELPLIHMNGGVVQDGRLVVSHSNFPFTPMTGSIETFDAATLEHLDSESLGRTDGSLTAVLPGRPYPLPRRLGLPQTLVFAHYELPKIPGYGTGSARTEIVRELGERREGYLLPEPVVGRVRPHSVSGATNAGSRSLWLSGHDRPELYRVGFPPAGSEMVLEAIHPAPIAGQGIAADPVEPGVLWGTRRREGLVVKMRLNAAP
;
A
#
# COMPACT_ATOMS: atom_id res chain seq x y z
N MET A 1 -13.09 12.09 52.74
CA MET A 1 -12.15 11.26 51.95
C MET A 1 -12.93 10.54 50.87
N LEU A 2 -12.89 11.04 49.64
CA LEU A 2 -13.57 10.43 48.49
C LEU A 2 -12.62 9.39 47.89
N HIS A 3 -12.96 8.11 48.01
CA HIS A 3 -12.21 7.03 47.36
C HIS A 3 -12.55 7.08 45.86
N VAL A 4 -11.62 7.56 45.04
CA VAL A 4 -11.70 7.41 43.58
C VAL A 4 -11.36 5.95 43.29
N LEU A 5 -12.38 5.12 43.04
CA LEU A 5 -12.19 3.81 42.44
C LEU A 5 -11.63 4.02 41.03
N ALA A 6 -10.33 3.77 40.88
CA ALA A 6 -9.70 3.65 39.58
C ALA A 6 -10.20 2.37 38.91
N PHE A 7 -11.22 2.48 38.08
CA PHE A 7 -11.53 1.44 37.11
C PHE A 7 -10.42 1.44 36.06
N ALA A 8 -9.52 0.45 36.13
CA ALA A 8 -8.68 0.12 35.00
C ALA A 8 -9.59 -0.38 33.87
N LEU A 9 -9.92 0.50 32.91
CA LEU A 9 -10.54 0.11 31.67
C LEU A 9 -9.53 -0.78 30.92
N LEU A 10 -9.72 -2.10 30.98
CA LEU A 10 -9.04 -3.00 30.06
C LEU A 10 -9.48 -2.62 28.65
N ALA A 11 -8.53 -2.22 27.81
CA ALA A 11 -8.80 -2.06 26.39
C ALA A 11 -9.37 -3.39 25.85
N PRO A 12 -10.40 -3.37 24.99
CA PRO A 12 -10.93 -4.59 24.40
C PRO A 12 -9.82 -5.33 23.64
N PRO A 13 -9.84 -6.68 23.63
CA PRO A 13 -8.89 -7.45 22.86
C PRO A 13 -9.01 -7.06 21.38
N LEU A 14 -7.87 -7.06 20.69
CA LEU A 14 -7.84 -6.68 19.29
C LEU A 14 -8.47 -7.77 18.43
N PRO A 15 -9.26 -7.39 17.40
CA PRO A 15 -9.87 -8.36 16.53
C PRO A 15 -8.79 -9.07 15.71
N VAL A 16 -8.72 -10.39 15.84
CA VAL A 16 -7.81 -11.24 15.06
C VAL A 16 -8.64 -12.00 14.04
N GLY A 17 -8.27 -11.84 12.77
CA GLY A 17 -8.88 -12.55 11.66
C GLY A 17 -8.10 -13.82 11.29
N ALA A 18 -8.61 -14.56 10.31
CA ALA A 18 -7.95 -15.77 9.84
C ALA A 18 -6.58 -15.49 9.20
N ALA A 19 -5.64 -16.43 9.30
CA ALA A 19 -4.32 -16.26 8.72
C ALA A 19 -4.34 -16.35 7.19
N PHE A 20 -3.40 -15.67 6.55
CA PHE A 20 -3.03 -15.95 5.18
C PHE A 20 -2.05 -17.12 5.13
N GLU A 21 -2.26 -18.04 4.19
CA GLU A 21 -1.32 -19.11 3.87
C GLU A 21 -0.55 -18.79 2.60
N GLU A 22 0.73 -19.15 2.59
CA GLU A 22 1.56 -19.08 1.38
C GLU A 22 1.04 -20.10 0.36
N VAL A 23 0.76 -19.62 -0.85
CA VAL A 23 0.36 -20.45 -1.99
C VAL A 23 1.53 -20.70 -2.92
N ALA A 24 2.34 -19.66 -3.17
CA ALA A 24 3.52 -19.75 -4.02
C ALA A 24 4.50 -18.61 -3.72
N THR A 25 5.76 -18.82 -4.07
CA THR A 25 6.81 -17.81 -4.02
C THR A 25 7.57 -17.73 -5.34
N PHE A 26 7.99 -16.52 -5.70
CA PHE A 26 8.70 -16.22 -6.93
C PHE A 26 9.95 -15.42 -6.61
N LYS A 27 11.07 -15.77 -7.25
CA LYS A 27 12.31 -14.99 -7.13
C LYS A 27 12.19 -13.72 -7.96
N ALA A 28 12.21 -12.58 -7.28
CA ALA A 28 12.10 -11.25 -7.86
C ALA A 28 12.95 -10.29 -7.03
N PRO A 29 14.28 -10.23 -7.27
CA PRO A 29 15.20 -9.42 -6.48
C PRO A 29 14.85 -7.93 -6.48
N GLU A 30 14.11 -7.44 -7.48
CA GLU A 30 13.67 -6.06 -7.65
C GLU A 30 12.54 -5.67 -6.66
N ALA A 31 11.83 -6.65 -6.06
CA ALA A 31 10.63 -6.46 -5.23
C ALA A 31 10.94 -5.95 -3.81
N HIS A 32 11.64 -4.81 -3.72
CA HIS A 32 12.04 -4.22 -2.45
C HIS A 32 10.95 -3.37 -1.79
N GLN A 33 10.04 -2.81 -2.59
CA GLN A 33 9.03 -1.84 -2.16
C GLN A 33 7.61 -2.38 -2.29
N ALA A 34 7.28 -3.06 -3.38
CA ALA A 34 5.92 -3.56 -3.58
C ALA A 34 5.83 -4.66 -4.63
N VAL A 35 4.62 -5.18 -4.76
CA VAL A 35 4.16 -5.95 -5.91
C VAL A 35 2.84 -5.39 -6.42
N ALA A 36 2.66 -5.36 -7.74
CA ALA A 36 1.37 -5.19 -8.41
C ALA A 36 1.06 -6.44 -9.24
N VAL A 37 -0.21 -6.70 -9.56
CA VAL A 37 -0.64 -7.94 -10.21
C VAL A 37 -1.78 -7.67 -11.18
N ASP A 38 -1.74 -8.31 -12.35
CA ASP A 38 -2.87 -8.41 -13.27
C ASP A 38 -3.30 -9.89 -13.45
N ALA A 39 -4.03 -10.19 -14.54
CA ALA A 39 -4.47 -11.55 -14.81
C ALA A 39 -3.30 -12.55 -14.98
N ASP A 40 -2.27 -12.14 -15.72
CA ASP A 40 -1.22 -13.03 -16.25
C ASP A 40 0.16 -12.72 -15.67
N CYS A 41 0.37 -11.51 -15.17
CA CYS A 41 1.66 -10.97 -14.76
C CYS A 41 1.67 -10.40 -13.34
N PHE A 42 2.83 -10.48 -12.69
CA PHE A 42 3.13 -9.69 -11.50
C PHE A 42 4.29 -8.74 -11.77
N TYR A 43 4.33 -7.65 -11.01
CA TYR A 43 5.24 -6.54 -11.20
C TYR A 43 5.98 -6.32 -9.89
N ALA A 44 7.27 -6.67 -9.87
CA ALA A 44 8.16 -6.40 -8.76
C ALA A 44 8.57 -4.93 -8.80
N ILE A 45 8.31 -4.18 -7.72
CA ILE A 45 8.58 -2.75 -7.64
C ILE A 45 9.64 -2.51 -6.57
N GLY A 46 10.68 -1.78 -6.94
CA GLY A 46 11.72 -1.27 -6.05
C GLY A 46 11.83 0.25 -6.15
N ASN A 47 12.80 0.85 -5.45
CA ASN A 47 12.95 2.32 -5.41
C ASN A 47 13.04 2.97 -6.79
N ARG A 48 13.78 2.34 -7.70
CA ARG A 48 14.20 2.86 -9.01
C ARG A 48 14.01 1.86 -10.15
N VAL A 49 13.33 0.75 -9.89
CA VAL A 49 13.19 -0.35 -10.85
C VAL A 49 11.79 -0.94 -10.77
N ILE A 50 11.25 -1.33 -11.91
CA ILE A 50 10.06 -2.17 -12.02
C ILE A 50 10.41 -3.32 -12.95
N ALA A 51 10.16 -4.55 -12.51
CA ALA A 51 10.32 -5.75 -13.34
C ALA A 51 8.99 -6.50 -13.46
N ARG A 52 8.63 -6.87 -14.69
CA ARG A 52 7.41 -7.62 -15.03
C ARG A 52 7.75 -9.10 -15.17
N TYR A 53 6.90 -9.94 -14.62
CA TYR A 53 7.06 -11.39 -14.58
C TYR A 53 5.78 -12.11 -14.98
N ASP A 54 5.93 -13.28 -15.60
CA ASP A 54 4.82 -14.22 -15.82
C ASP A 54 4.40 -14.87 -14.49
N LYS A 55 3.10 -14.85 -14.14
CA LYS A 55 2.57 -15.40 -12.87
C LYS A 55 2.64 -16.92 -12.80
N ARG A 56 2.69 -17.61 -13.95
CA ARG A 56 2.67 -19.07 -14.02
C ARG A 56 4.08 -19.64 -13.97
N THR A 57 5.02 -19.05 -14.72
CA THR A 57 6.38 -19.57 -14.83
C THR A 57 7.36 -18.87 -13.89
N GLY A 58 7.06 -17.65 -13.43
CA GLY A 58 8.00 -16.82 -12.70
C GLY A 58 9.14 -16.26 -13.56
N GLU A 59 9.04 -16.35 -14.88
CA GLU A 59 10.03 -15.80 -15.81
C GLU A 59 9.93 -14.27 -15.86
N ARG A 60 11.08 -13.59 -15.84
CA ARG A 60 11.14 -12.13 -16.02
C ARG A 60 10.95 -11.80 -17.50
N LEU A 61 9.90 -11.03 -17.79
CA LEU A 61 9.49 -10.65 -19.14
C LEU A 61 10.05 -9.30 -19.57
N ALA A 62 10.13 -8.33 -18.65
CA ALA A 62 10.60 -6.98 -18.94
C ALA A 62 11.12 -6.30 -17.66
N THR A 63 11.91 -5.24 -17.82
CA THR A 63 12.34 -4.37 -16.73
C THR A 63 12.47 -2.93 -17.22
N ILE A 64 12.21 -1.97 -16.34
CA ILE A 64 12.50 -0.56 -16.53
C ILE A 64 13.20 -0.03 -15.28
N GLU A 65 14.20 0.83 -15.50
CA GLU A 65 14.93 1.53 -14.44
C GLU A 65 14.79 3.04 -14.61
N ALA A 66 14.81 3.75 -13.50
CA ALA A 66 14.82 5.20 -13.50
C ALA A 66 16.11 5.74 -14.14
N SER A 67 15.97 6.79 -14.95
CA SER A 67 17.04 7.47 -15.68
C SER A 67 17.04 8.97 -15.37
N ASP A 68 17.83 9.76 -16.10
CA ASP A 68 17.77 11.23 -16.01
C ASP A 68 16.47 11.77 -16.63
N GLU A 69 15.94 11.12 -17.66
CA GLU A 69 14.65 11.43 -18.29
C GLU A 69 13.45 10.96 -17.47
N LEU A 70 13.62 9.88 -16.69
CA LEU A 70 12.63 9.35 -15.75
C LEU A 70 13.20 9.32 -14.32
N PRO A 71 13.34 10.48 -13.64
CA PRO A 71 14.11 10.63 -12.40
C PRO A 71 13.37 10.13 -11.14
N LEU A 72 12.73 8.97 -11.23
CA LEU A 72 12.03 8.36 -10.11
C LEU A 72 13.03 7.80 -9.10
N ILE A 73 12.92 8.23 -7.84
CA ILE A 73 13.86 7.85 -6.77
C ILE A 73 13.29 6.90 -5.71
N HIS A 74 11.97 6.84 -5.58
CA HIS A 74 11.31 6.05 -4.54
C HIS A 74 9.88 5.65 -4.97
N MET A 75 9.76 4.60 -5.79
CA MET A 75 8.47 3.98 -6.10
C MET A 75 8.05 3.06 -4.96
N ASN A 76 6.92 3.36 -4.32
CA ASN A 76 6.49 2.75 -3.06
C ASN A 76 5.51 1.59 -3.25
N GLY A 77 4.70 1.64 -4.31
CA GLY A 77 3.50 0.83 -4.44
C GLY A 77 2.97 0.89 -5.86
N GLY A 78 2.11 -0.05 -6.24
CA GLY A 78 1.46 -0.01 -7.53
C GLY A 78 0.24 -0.92 -7.65
N VAL A 79 -0.57 -0.63 -8.66
CA VAL A 79 -1.79 -1.37 -8.99
C VAL A 79 -1.96 -1.42 -10.50
N VAL A 80 -2.37 -2.56 -11.02
CA VAL A 80 -2.70 -2.69 -12.44
C VAL A 80 -4.20 -2.54 -12.62
N GLN A 81 -4.59 -1.65 -13.52
CA GLN A 81 -5.97 -1.46 -13.92
C GLN A 81 -6.04 -1.05 -15.40
N ASP A 82 -6.93 -1.69 -16.16
CA ASP A 82 -7.22 -1.35 -17.55
C ASP A 82 -5.96 -1.25 -18.43
N GLY A 83 -5.05 -2.23 -18.28
CA GLY A 83 -3.78 -2.33 -19.00
C GLY A 83 -2.71 -1.33 -18.55
N ARG A 84 -2.94 -0.57 -17.48
CA ARG A 84 -2.00 0.41 -16.95
C ARG A 84 -1.50 0.01 -15.57
N LEU A 85 -0.19 0.09 -15.38
CA LEU A 85 0.43 0.00 -14.07
C LEU A 85 0.54 1.42 -13.49
N VAL A 86 -0.25 1.69 -12.45
CA VAL A 86 -0.26 2.96 -11.73
C VAL A 86 0.61 2.81 -10.49
N VAL A 87 1.61 3.68 -10.34
CA VAL A 87 2.67 3.59 -9.33
C VAL A 87 2.66 4.84 -8.44
N SER A 88 2.66 4.63 -7.13
CA SER A 88 2.84 5.71 -6.15
C SER A 88 4.32 6.03 -5.97
N HIS A 89 4.71 7.27 -6.26
CA HIS A 89 6.07 7.77 -6.09
C HIS A 89 6.14 8.85 -5.01
N SER A 90 7.25 8.88 -4.27
CA SER A 90 7.58 9.98 -3.37
C SER A 90 9.05 10.38 -3.46
N ASN A 91 9.40 11.52 -2.89
CA ASN A 91 10.78 11.97 -2.79
C ASN A 91 11.51 11.50 -1.52
N PHE A 92 11.05 10.45 -0.84
CA PHE A 92 11.72 9.96 0.37
C PHE A 92 13.23 9.70 0.12
N PRO A 93 14.14 10.11 1.03
CA PRO A 93 13.91 10.68 2.36
C PRO A 93 13.97 12.22 2.41
N PHE A 94 13.76 12.92 1.29
CA PHE A 94 13.90 14.37 1.21
C PHE A 94 12.69 15.13 1.78
N THR A 95 12.93 16.40 2.13
CA THR A 95 11.90 17.35 2.55
C THR A 95 12.06 18.70 1.82
N PRO A 96 10.97 19.48 1.59
CA PRO A 96 9.57 19.14 1.86
C PRO A 96 9.12 17.87 1.13
N MET A 97 8.18 17.12 1.71
CA MET A 97 7.70 15.88 1.10
C MET A 97 6.94 16.23 -0.19
N THR A 98 7.22 15.47 -1.24
CA THR A 98 6.53 15.57 -2.53
C THR A 98 6.18 14.17 -3.01
N GLY A 99 5.17 14.08 -3.85
CA GLY A 99 4.78 12.83 -4.47
C GLY A 99 4.26 13.01 -5.88
N SER A 100 4.22 11.90 -6.60
CA SER A 100 3.61 11.83 -7.92
C SER A 100 2.95 10.47 -8.14
N ILE A 101 2.02 10.45 -9.09
CA ILE A 101 1.38 9.22 -9.56
C ILE A 101 1.87 8.98 -10.98
N GLU A 102 2.66 7.92 -11.13
CA GLU A 102 3.32 7.55 -12.37
C GLU A 102 2.54 6.43 -13.04
N THR A 103 2.30 6.56 -14.35
CA THR A 103 1.54 5.57 -15.12
C THR A 103 2.43 4.94 -16.17
N PHE A 104 2.45 3.62 -16.21
CA PHE A 104 3.16 2.83 -17.21
C PHE A 104 2.17 1.97 -17.99
N ASP A 105 2.50 1.65 -19.24
CA ASP A 105 1.85 0.55 -19.96
C ASP A 105 2.22 -0.77 -19.27
N ALA A 106 1.21 -1.54 -18.85
CA ALA A 106 1.46 -2.76 -18.09
C ALA A 106 2.11 -3.85 -18.95
N ALA A 107 1.90 -3.87 -20.26
CA ALA A 107 2.48 -4.89 -21.13
C ALA A 107 3.96 -4.59 -21.45
N THR A 108 4.29 -3.33 -21.73
CA THR A 108 5.61 -2.92 -22.22
C THR A 108 6.50 -2.28 -21.15
N LEU A 109 5.93 -1.83 -20.03
CA LEU A 109 6.59 -0.96 -19.03
C LEU A 109 7.02 0.41 -19.57
N GLU A 110 6.52 0.83 -20.72
CA GLU A 110 6.73 2.20 -21.21
C GLU A 110 6.07 3.20 -20.27
N HIS A 111 6.77 4.26 -19.88
CA HIS A 111 6.19 5.34 -19.08
C HIS A 111 5.25 6.19 -19.94
N LEU A 112 4.03 6.41 -19.46
CA LEU A 112 2.95 7.05 -20.21
C LEU A 112 2.58 8.44 -19.70
N ASP A 113 2.56 8.64 -18.38
CA ASP A 113 2.09 9.88 -17.76
C ASP A 113 2.62 10.06 -16.34
N SER A 114 2.72 11.32 -15.91
CA SER A 114 3.09 11.71 -14.54
C SER A 114 2.10 12.76 -14.00
N GLU A 115 1.45 12.46 -12.88
CA GLU A 115 0.75 13.49 -12.07
C GLU A 115 1.70 13.95 -10.98
N SER A 116 2.16 15.19 -11.03
CA SER A 116 2.76 15.79 -9.84
C SER A 116 1.66 16.17 -8.85
N LEU A 117 1.78 15.69 -7.61
CA LEU A 117 0.97 16.15 -6.49
C LEU A 117 1.56 17.40 -5.82
N GLY A 118 2.74 17.86 -6.29
CA GLY A 118 3.48 18.93 -5.65
C GLY A 118 3.90 18.55 -4.23
N ARG A 119 3.72 19.49 -3.30
CA ARG A 119 3.98 19.25 -1.87
C ARG A 119 2.87 18.41 -1.27
N THR A 120 3.24 17.35 -0.56
CA THR A 120 2.31 16.44 0.12
C THR A 120 2.54 16.49 1.64
N ASP A 121 1.51 16.17 2.41
CA ASP A 121 1.65 15.89 3.85
C ASP A 121 1.82 14.39 4.02
N GLY A 122 3.07 13.93 3.97
CA GLY A 122 3.42 12.50 3.99
C GLY A 122 3.96 11.98 2.65
N SER A 123 4.61 10.83 2.71
CA SER A 123 5.07 10.09 1.52
C SER A 123 3.92 9.29 0.92
N LEU A 124 3.67 9.43 -0.39
CA LEU A 124 2.65 8.64 -1.07
C LEU A 124 3.08 7.17 -1.17
N THR A 125 2.45 6.28 -0.39
CA THR A 125 2.80 4.84 -0.35
C THR A 125 1.83 3.94 -1.10
N ALA A 126 0.61 4.40 -1.36
CA ALA A 126 -0.35 3.66 -2.16
C ALA A 126 -1.31 4.58 -2.92
N VAL A 127 -1.70 4.14 -4.11
CA VAL A 127 -2.76 4.71 -4.94
C VAL A 127 -3.72 3.58 -5.27
N LEU A 128 -4.99 3.72 -4.91
CA LEU A 128 -6.05 2.76 -5.23
C LEU A 128 -7.08 3.43 -6.15
N PRO A 129 -7.18 3.01 -7.41
CA PRO A 129 -8.12 3.59 -8.35
C PRO A 129 -9.57 3.26 -7.95
N GLY A 130 -10.46 4.24 -8.12
CA GLY A 130 -11.90 4.04 -8.06
C GLY A 130 -12.39 3.35 -9.33
N ARG A 131 -13.22 2.32 -9.20
CA ARG A 131 -13.88 1.69 -10.36
C ARG A 131 -15.08 2.51 -10.83
N PRO A 132 -15.43 2.47 -12.14
CA PRO A 132 -14.67 1.92 -13.28
C PRO A 132 -13.89 3.02 -14.03
N TYR A 133 -12.65 2.77 -14.46
CA TYR A 133 -11.88 3.74 -15.26
C TYR A 133 -11.93 3.37 -16.75
N PRO A 134 -12.62 4.17 -17.55
CA PRO A 134 -11.94 4.67 -18.72
C PRO A 134 -12.16 6.17 -18.82
N LEU A 135 -11.08 6.97 -18.91
CA LEU A 135 -10.94 8.27 -19.61
C LEU A 135 -9.89 9.17 -18.92
N PRO A 136 -9.19 10.05 -19.67
CA PRO A 136 -8.09 10.88 -19.17
C PRO A 136 -8.51 11.83 -18.04
N ARG A 137 -7.55 12.12 -17.16
CA ARG A 137 -7.51 12.87 -15.88
C ARG A 137 -8.26 14.21 -15.72
N ARG A 138 -9.23 14.57 -16.55
CA ARG A 138 -10.02 15.82 -16.38
C ARG A 138 -11.33 15.67 -15.59
N LEU A 139 -11.71 14.48 -15.10
CA LEU A 139 -13.09 14.24 -14.59
C LEU A 139 -13.23 13.49 -13.24
N GLY A 140 -12.26 13.58 -12.31
CA GLY A 140 -12.56 13.40 -10.88
C GLY A 140 -13.13 12.03 -10.44
N LEU A 141 -12.45 10.92 -10.76
CA LEU A 141 -12.80 9.61 -10.21
C LEU A 141 -12.15 9.38 -8.83
N PRO A 142 -12.83 8.65 -7.93
CA PRO A 142 -12.42 8.59 -6.54
C PRO A 142 -11.21 7.70 -6.33
N GLN A 143 -10.06 8.29 -6.03
CA GLN A 143 -8.87 7.55 -5.65
C GLN A 143 -8.78 7.46 -4.13
N THR A 144 -8.36 6.31 -3.63
CA THR A 144 -7.86 6.25 -2.25
C THR A 144 -6.34 6.38 -2.30
N LEU A 145 -5.81 7.41 -1.64
CA LEU A 145 -4.39 7.68 -1.52
C LEU A 145 -3.98 7.43 -0.06
N VAL A 146 -2.76 6.94 0.13
CA VAL A 146 -2.18 6.77 1.46
C VAL A 146 -0.92 7.62 1.56
N PHE A 147 -0.94 8.59 2.47
CA PHE A 147 0.19 9.46 2.77
C PHE A 147 0.81 9.06 4.11
N ALA A 148 1.91 8.32 4.04
CA ALA A 148 2.62 7.81 5.19
C ALA A 148 3.45 8.89 5.88
N HIS A 149 3.31 8.97 7.20
CA HIS A 149 4.26 9.66 8.09
C HIS A 149 5.09 8.65 8.86
N TYR A 150 6.38 8.94 8.99
CA TYR A 150 7.35 8.08 9.67
C TYR A 150 7.84 8.69 10.99
N GLU A 151 8.18 7.84 11.95
CA GLU A 151 8.84 8.15 13.24
C GLU A 151 10.34 7.90 13.13
N LEU A 152 10.97 8.55 12.17
CA LEU A 152 12.39 8.42 11.89
C LEU A 152 13.13 9.72 12.25
N PRO A 153 13.33 10.02 13.55
CA PRO A 153 13.88 11.31 14.00
C PRO A 153 15.31 11.57 13.50
N LYS A 154 16.00 10.55 12.98
CA LYS A 154 17.31 10.68 12.35
C LYS A 154 17.25 11.25 10.93
N ILE A 155 16.06 11.36 10.34
CA ILE A 155 15.85 11.93 9.00
C ILE A 155 15.15 13.29 9.19
N PRO A 156 15.80 14.42 8.88
CA PRO A 156 15.21 15.75 9.06
C PRO A 156 13.83 15.90 8.39
N GLY A 157 12.84 16.35 9.16
CA GLY A 157 11.45 16.51 8.73
C GLY A 157 10.62 15.22 8.74
N TYR A 158 11.21 14.09 9.11
CA TYR A 158 10.52 12.85 9.48
C TYR A 158 10.71 12.63 11.00
N GLY A 159 9.69 12.14 11.70
CA GLY A 159 9.60 12.21 13.16
C GLY A 159 8.33 12.90 13.68
N THR A 160 7.38 13.20 12.79
CA THR A 160 6.10 13.82 13.12
C THR A 160 5.03 12.83 13.60
N GLY A 161 5.33 11.52 13.59
CA GLY A 161 4.47 10.47 14.15
C GLY A 161 3.77 9.63 13.08
N SER A 162 3.78 8.30 13.19
CA SER A 162 3.00 7.40 12.32
C SER A 162 1.49 7.61 12.48
N ALA A 163 1.09 8.25 13.58
CA ALA A 163 -0.27 8.70 13.85
C ALA A 163 -0.78 9.78 12.87
N ARG A 164 0.13 10.46 12.14
CA ARG A 164 -0.23 11.44 11.11
C ARG A 164 -0.49 10.82 9.74
N THR A 165 -0.29 9.51 9.59
CA THR A 165 -0.60 8.85 8.32
C THR A 165 -2.06 9.01 7.99
N GLU A 166 -2.31 9.54 6.79
CA GLU A 166 -3.64 9.88 6.31
C GLU A 166 -4.01 8.99 5.12
N ILE A 167 -5.24 8.45 5.18
CA ILE A 167 -5.90 7.83 4.05
C ILE A 167 -6.86 8.87 3.49
N VAL A 168 -6.58 9.34 2.28
CA VAL A 168 -7.41 10.32 1.58
C VAL A 168 -8.30 9.59 0.60
N ARG A 169 -9.60 9.84 0.65
CA ARG A 169 -10.52 9.48 -0.43
C ARG A 169 -10.87 10.73 -1.21
N GLU A 170 -10.43 10.78 -2.46
CA GLU A 170 -10.88 11.80 -3.39
C GLU A 170 -12.26 11.40 -3.92
N LEU A 171 -13.17 12.36 -4.09
CA LEU A 171 -14.53 12.17 -4.58
C LEU A 171 -14.87 13.38 -5.47
N GLY A 172 -14.38 13.36 -6.71
CA GLY A 172 -14.44 14.53 -7.59
C GLY A 172 -13.57 15.67 -7.05
N GLU A 173 -14.18 16.81 -6.75
CA GLU A 173 -13.51 17.97 -6.15
C GLU A 173 -13.38 17.87 -4.62
N ARG A 174 -14.04 16.88 -3.99
CA ARG A 174 -14.03 16.72 -2.53
C ARG A 174 -12.93 15.76 -2.11
N ARG A 175 -12.32 16.03 -0.95
CA ARG A 175 -11.37 15.14 -0.29
C ARG A 175 -11.86 14.82 1.11
N GLU A 176 -11.96 13.54 1.42
CA GLU A 176 -12.19 13.03 2.77
C GLU A 176 -10.88 12.50 3.33
N GLY A 177 -10.51 12.91 4.55
CA GLY A 177 -9.29 12.46 5.23
C GLY A 177 -9.63 11.54 6.40
N TYR A 178 -8.90 10.44 6.53
CA TYR A 178 -9.08 9.46 7.59
C TYR A 178 -7.75 9.06 8.21
N LEU A 179 -7.66 9.14 9.54
CA LEU A 179 -6.50 8.68 10.30
C LEU A 179 -6.57 7.16 10.55
N LEU A 180 -5.41 6.57 10.79
CA LEU A 180 -5.30 5.18 11.24
C LEU A 180 -5.77 5.05 12.69
N PRO A 181 -6.49 3.97 13.05
CA PRO A 181 -6.84 3.71 14.44
C PRO A 181 -5.58 3.37 15.24
N GLU A 182 -5.53 3.81 16.50
CA GLU A 182 -4.35 3.68 17.37
C GLU A 182 -3.75 2.25 17.43
N PRO A 183 -4.53 1.15 17.46
CA PRO A 183 -3.96 -0.19 17.42
C PRO A 183 -3.15 -0.53 16.16
N VAL A 184 -3.45 0.11 15.03
CA VAL A 184 -2.68 -0.02 13.78
C VAL A 184 -1.45 0.88 13.86
N VAL A 185 -1.62 2.14 14.31
CA VAL A 185 -0.51 3.09 14.52
C VAL A 185 0.61 2.45 15.35
N GLY A 186 0.29 1.88 16.51
CA GLY A 186 1.27 1.22 17.38
C GLY A 186 2.02 0.05 16.72
N ARG A 187 1.44 -0.57 15.68
CA ARG A 187 2.02 -1.71 14.97
C ARG A 187 2.76 -1.37 13.68
N VAL A 188 2.56 -0.18 13.13
CA VAL A 188 3.30 0.24 11.94
C VAL A 188 4.52 1.12 12.28
N ARG A 189 4.62 1.59 13.54
CA ARG A 189 5.79 2.28 14.06
C ARG A 189 7.08 1.43 14.03
N PRO A 190 8.26 2.05 13.87
CA PRO A 190 8.49 3.50 13.67
C PRO A 190 8.33 3.94 12.20
N HIS A 191 8.01 3.01 11.31
CA HIS A 191 7.71 3.32 9.92
C HIS A 191 6.24 3.71 9.80
N SER A 192 5.53 3.13 8.83
CA SER A 192 4.12 3.42 8.65
C SER A 192 3.47 2.36 7.77
N VAL A 193 2.26 2.66 7.28
CA VAL A 193 1.63 1.90 6.21
C VAL A 193 2.46 2.03 4.93
N SER A 194 2.99 0.91 4.47
CA SER A 194 3.82 0.82 3.26
C SER A 194 3.03 0.31 2.05
N GLY A 195 1.84 -0.26 2.27
CA GLY A 195 1.01 -0.79 1.20
C GLY A 195 -0.46 -0.75 1.54
N ALA A 196 -1.29 -0.66 0.50
CA ALA A 196 -2.73 -0.79 0.61
C ALA A 196 -3.31 -1.49 -0.61
N THR A 197 -4.45 -2.16 -0.44
CA THR A 197 -5.33 -2.60 -1.53
C THR A 197 -6.77 -2.69 -1.03
N ASN A 198 -7.76 -2.42 -1.87
CA ASN A 198 -9.17 -2.58 -1.49
C ASN A 198 -9.71 -3.99 -1.77
N ALA A 199 -8.96 -4.83 -2.52
CA ALA A 199 -9.38 -6.15 -2.97
C ALA A 199 -10.82 -6.19 -3.54
N GLY A 200 -11.24 -5.12 -4.22
CA GLY A 200 -12.60 -4.98 -4.76
C GLY A 200 -13.71 -4.74 -3.72
N SER A 201 -13.35 -4.50 -2.45
CA SER A 201 -14.28 -4.23 -1.35
C SER A 201 -14.29 -2.75 -0.93
N ARG A 202 -15.22 -2.37 -0.04
CA ARG A 202 -15.20 -1.03 0.59
C ARG A 202 -14.12 -0.89 1.67
N SER A 203 -13.69 -2.01 2.25
CA SER A 203 -12.63 -2.06 3.25
C SER A 203 -11.27 -2.07 2.56
N LEU A 204 -10.24 -1.65 3.28
CA LEU A 204 -8.86 -1.66 2.82
C LEU A 204 -8.09 -2.73 3.58
N TRP A 205 -7.21 -3.42 2.86
CA TRP A 205 -6.10 -4.17 3.41
C TRP A 205 -4.88 -3.25 3.45
N LEU A 206 -4.23 -3.16 4.60
CA LEU A 206 -3.01 -2.38 4.81
C LEU A 206 -1.88 -3.29 5.27
N SER A 207 -0.67 -2.96 4.86
CA SER A 207 0.56 -3.58 5.34
C SER A 207 1.46 -2.53 6.00
N GLY A 208 2.11 -2.93 7.10
CA GLY A 208 3.20 -2.16 7.69
C GLY A 208 4.51 -2.36 6.94
N HIS A 209 5.63 -2.04 7.57
CA HIS A 209 6.95 -2.17 6.95
C HIS A 209 7.69 -3.46 7.31
N ASP A 210 7.38 -4.08 8.47
CA ASP A 210 8.20 -5.18 9.02
C ASP A 210 7.42 -6.36 9.61
N ARG A 211 6.22 -6.13 10.18
CA ARG A 211 5.48 -7.18 10.88
C ARG A 211 4.84 -8.17 9.88
N PRO A 212 4.80 -9.47 10.19
CA PRO A 212 4.17 -10.49 9.36
C PRO A 212 2.65 -10.55 9.56
N GLU A 213 2.00 -9.42 9.31
CA GLU A 213 0.57 -9.25 9.48
C GLU A 213 0.02 -8.17 8.54
N LEU A 214 -1.28 -8.27 8.27
CA LEU A 214 -2.08 -7.32 7.51
C LEU A 214 -3.20 -6.77 8.38
N TYR A 215 -3.61 -5.55 8.10
CA TYR A 215 -4.72 -4.88 8.79
C TYR A 215 -5.88 -4.70 7.83
N ARG A 216 -7.05 -5.22 8.19
CA ARG A 216 -8.28 -4.90 7.47
C ARG A 216 -8.96 -3.73 8.17
N VAL A 217 -9.17 -2.64 7.46
CA VAL A 217 -9.78 -1.43 7.99
C VAL A 217 -10.98 -0.98 7.14
N GLY A 218 -12.02 -0.51 7.81
CA GLY A 218 -13.23 0.02 7.19
C GLY A 218 -13.33 1.53 7.35
N PHE A 219 -14.01 2.19 6.42
CA PHE A 219 -14.37 3.59 6.60
C PHE A 219 -15.51 3.72 7.61
N PRO A 220 -15.43 4.67 8.56
CA PRO A 220 -16.45 4.82 9.58
C PRO A 220 -17.77 5.34 8.97
N PRO A 221 -18.92 5.05 9.59
CA PRO A 221 -20.19 5.66 9.19
C PRO A 221 -20.24 7.17 9.52
N ALA A 222 -19.46 7.63 10.48
CA ALA A 222 -19.28 9.04 10.84
C ALA A 222 -17.91 9.27 11.51
N GLY A 223 -17.29 10.43 11.30
CA GLY A 223 -15.98 10.78 11.84
C GLY A 223 -14.83 10.58 10.84
N SER A 224 -13.60 10.72 11.33
CA SER A 224 -12.38 10.81 10.52
C SER A 224 -11.30 9.80 10.94
N GLU A 225 -11.68 8.71 11.59
CA GLU A 225 -10.76 7.62 11.97
C GLU A 225 -11.26 6.30 11.34
N MET A 226 -10.35 5.56 10.71
CA MET A 226 -10.66 4.24 10.15
C MET A 226 -11.00 3.25 11.26
N VAL A 227 -11.92 2.33 10.99
CA VAL A 227 -12.29 1.27 11.93
C VAL A 227 -11.41 0.05 11.68
N LEU A 228 -10.67 -0.41 12.70
CA LEU A 228 -9.96 -1.69 12.63
C LEU A 228 -10.99 -2.84 12.67
N GLU A 229 -11.10 -3.56 11.56
CA GLU A 229 -12.00 -4.73 11.47
C GLU A 229 -11.31 -5.99 11.98
N ALA A 230 -10.06 -6.22 11.57
CA ALA A 230 -9.28 -7.39 11.98
C ALA A 230 -7.78 -7.23 11.66
N ILE A 231 -6.95 -7.93 12.42
CA ILE A 231 -5.53 -8.14 12.16
C ILE A 231 -5.35 -9.59 11.70
N HIS A 232 -4.70 -9.78 10.56
CA HIS A 232 -4.52 -11.08 9.92
C HIS A 232 -3.04 -11.43 9.85
N PRO A 233 -2.58 -12.53 10.48
CA PRO A 233 -1.23 -13.03 10.26
C PRO A 233 -0.98 -13.29 8.77
N ALA A 234 0.20 -12.95 8.27
CA ALA A 234 0.53 -13.08 6.85
C ALA A 234 1.98 -13.51 6.62
N PRO A 235 2.25 -14.34 5.60
CA PRO A 235 3.57 -14.90 5.32
C PRO A 235 4.47 -13.91 4.55
N ILE A 236 4.42 -12.62 4.87
CA ILE A 236 5.24 -11.54 4.29
C ILE A 236 5.85 -10.70 5.41
N ALA A 237 6.71 -9.73 5.10
CA ALA A 237 7.30 -8.85 6.12
C ALA A 237 7.08 -7.37 5.74
N GLY A 238 5.80 -6.98 5.66
CA GLY A 238 5.38 -5.63 5.28
C GLY A 238 5.49 -5.31 3.79
N GLN A 239 5.69 -4.03 3.47
CA GLN A 239 5.82 -3.46 2.11
C GLN A 239 4.52 -3.51 1.29
N GLY A 240 4.54 -2.95 0.08
CA GLY A 240 3.38 -2.88 -0.82
C GLY A 240 2.76 -4.24 -1.13
N ILE A 241 1.43 -4.29 -1.11
CA ILE A 241 0.61 -5.48 -1.38
C ILE A 241 -0.36 -5.23 -2.54
N ALA A 242 -0.78 -6.30 -3.20
CA ALA A 242 -1.79 -6.26 -4.26
C ALA A 242 -2.82 -7.38 -4.09
N ALA A 243 -4.04 -7.15 -4.54
CA ALA A 243 -5.05 -8.19 -4.65
C ALA A 243 -4.95 -8.88 -6.02
N ASP A 244 -5.10 -10.19 -6.07
CA ASP A 244 -5.19 -10.90 -7.34
C ASP A 244 -6.55 -10.61 -8.00
N PRO A 245 -6.58 -10.06 -9.23
CA PRO A 245 -7.85 -9.73 -9.88
C PRO A 245 -8.62 -10.96 -10.39
N VAL A 246 -7.97 -12.12 -10.47
CA VAL A 246 -8.54 -13.37 -11.01
C VAL A 246 -8.91 -14.35 -9.90
N GLU A 247 -8.18 -14.34 -8.77
CA GLU A 247 -8.40 -15.26 -7.65
C GLU A 247 -8.92 -14.53 -6.39
N PRO A 248 -10.24 -14.48 -6.15
CA PRO A 248 -10.79 -13.89 -4.94
C PRO A 248 -10.17 -14.47 -3.66
N GLY A 249 -9.88 -13.59 -2.69
CA GLY A 249 -9.23 -13.97 -1.43
C GLY A 249 -7.73 -14.21 -1.53
N VAL A 250 -7.11 -14.03 -2.70
CA VAL A 250 -5.65 -14.04 -2.86
C VAL A 250 -5.11 -12.63 -2.83
N LEU A 251 -4.09 -12.43 -2.00
CA LEU A 251 -3.25 -11.25 -1.98
C LEU A 251 -1.82 -11.63 -2.36
N TRP A 252 -1.07 -10.64 -2.80
CA TRP A 252 0.34 -10.74 -3.12
C TRP A 252 1.10 -9.72 -2.27
N GLY A 253 2.30 -10.07 -1.83
CA GLY A 253 3.19 -9.20 -1.09
C GLY A 253 4.65 -9.59 -1.31
N THR A 254 5.56 -9.07 -0.48
CA THR A 254 7.00 -9.30 -0.66
C THR A 254 7.68 -9.82 0.61
N ARG A 255 8.76 -10.59 0.42
CA ARG A 255 9.79 -10.82 1.43
C ARG A 255 11.06 -10.14 0.92
N ARG A 256 11.11 -8.82 1.06
CA ARG A 256 12.18 -7.97 0.50
C ARG A 256 13.61 -8.41 0.81
N ARG A 257 13.86 -9.00 1.99
CA ARG A 257 15.20 -9.44 2.41
C ARG A 257 15.66 -10.70 1.67
N GLU A 258 14.71 -11.48 1.19
CA GLU A 258 14.95 -12.71 0.44
C GLU A 258 14.86 -12.48 -1.08
N GLY A 259 14.40 -11.30 -1.51
CA GLY A 259 14.16 -10.99 -2.92
C GLY A 259 13.02 -11.83 -3.51
N LEU A 260 11.94 -12.01 -2.73
CA LEU A 260 10.79 -12.83 -3.12
C LEU A 260 9.50 -12.01 -3.21
N VAL A 261 8.69 -12.36 -4.19
CA VAL A 261 7.26 -12.07 -4.25
C VAL A 261 6.49 -13.29 -3.73
N VAL A 262 5.52 -13.07 -2.87
CA VAL A 262 4.72 -14.12 -2.21
C VAL A 262 3.27 -13.98 -2.63
N LYS A 263 2.70 -15.06 -3.17
CA LYS A 263 1.27 -15.23 -3.38
C LYS A 263 0.68 -15.90 -2.15
N MET A 264 -0.35 -15.31 -1.56
CA MET A 264 -0.95 -15.80 -0.32
C MET A 264 -2.47 -15.76 -0.36
N ARG A 265 -3.12 -16.71 0.29
CA ARG A 265 -4.59 -16.83 0.32
C ARG A 265 -5.09 -16.72 1.74
N LEU A 266 -6.16 -15.95 1.94
CA LEU A 266 -6.85 -15.91 3.22
C LEU A 266 -7.52 -17.26 3.45
N ASN A 267 -7.18 -17.93 4.55
CA ASN A 267 -7.93 -19.09 4.99
C ASN A 267 -9.32 -18.64 5.42
N ALA A 268 -10.34 -18.84 4.60
CA ALA A 268 -11.68 -18.89 5.14
C ALA A 268 -11.70 -20.10 6.09
N ALA A 269 -11.91 -19.88 7.39
CA ALA A 269 -12.25 -20.99 8.26
C ALA A 269 -13.43 -21.75 7.62
N PRO A 270 -13.40 -23.10 7.62
CA PRO A 270 -14.47 -23.89 7.01
C PRO A 270 -15.86 -23.57 7.59
#